data_AF-A0A4S9W3J1-F1
#
_entry.id   AF-A0A4S9W3J1-F1
#
_cell.length_a   1.000
_cell.length_b   1.000
_cell.length_c   1.000
_cell.angle_alpha   90.00
_cell.angle_beta   90.00
_cell.angle_gamma   90.00
#
_symmetry.space_group_name_H-M   'P 1'
#
loop_
_entity.id
_entity.type
_entity.pdbx_description
1 polymer ?
#
loop_
_entity_poly.entity_id
_entity_poly.type
_entity_poly.pdbx_seq_one_letter_code
_entity_poly.pdbx_strand_id
1 'polypeptide(L)'
;MQQLSTSPEDPAKRREALSTSNEVQRQRYASDPEYRERLLAASRKHRNEFNLERYHRIKDSRKRRWQRISEDPKRLEEYYKRYNAYQAKRKIEEPRFLLSDRLHKWTLGLKDRKDGVQWRSHEPIFYTEKEPHDCQYCSTRKGGAKLWWKSLQHQDPPAYTCHACFTARWPEGMPHNYEYRTRKDGTTRLARKK
;
A
#
# COMPACT_ATOMS: atom_id res chain seq x y z
N MET A 1 -35.41 -39.26 -40.43
CA MET A 1 -34.25 -39.43 -39.54
C MET A 1 -33.04 -38.78 -40.20
N GLN A 2 -32.65 -37.58 -39.78
CA GLN A 2 -31.44 -36.92 -40.29
C GLN A 2 -30.26 -37.38 -39.43
N GLN A 3 -29.30 -38.08 -40.04
CA GLN A 3 -28.07 -38.50 -39.38
C GLN A 3 -27.16 -37.28 -39.23
N LEU A 4 -26.92 -36.87 -37.98
CA LEU A 4 -25.83 -35.97 -37.62
C LEU A 4 -24.51 -36.68 -37.92
N SER A 5 -23.80 -36.27 -38.96
CA SER A 5 -22.45 -36.74 -39.27
C SER A 5 -21.46 -36.15 -38.27
N THR A 6 -21.35 -36.73 -37.09
CA THR A 6 -20.23 -36.48 -36.17
C THR A 6 -19.01 -37.20 -36.71
N SER A 7 -18.23 -36.51 -37.54
CA SER A 7 -16.88 -36.96 -37.89
C SER A 7 -15.97 -36.75 -36.67
N PRO A 8 -15.34 -37.80 -36.11
CA PRO A 8 -14.30 -37.62 -35.11
C PRO A 8 -13.04 -37.21 -35.86
N GLU A 9 -12.79 -35.90 -35.96
CA GLU A 9 -11.49 -35.42 -36.42
C GLU A 9 -10.39 -36.10 -35.59
N ASP A 10 -9.55 -36.88 -36.27
CA ASP A 10 -8.41 -37.57 -35.70
C ASP A 10 -7.65 -36.61 -34.77
N PRO A 11 -7.59 -36.89 -33.45
CA PRO A 11 -6.94 -36.02 -32.48
C PRO A 11 -5.47 -35.71 -32.84
N ALA A 12 -4.79 -36.60 -33.58
CA ALA A 12 -3.44 -36.37 -34.07
C ALA A 12 -3.41 -35.29 -35.17
N LYS A 13 -4.31 -35.37 -36.15
CA LYS A 13 -4.44 -34.36 -37.23
C LYS A 13 -4.83 -32.99 -36.67
N ARG A 14 -5.70 -32.96 -35.66
CA ARG A 14 -6.06 -31.71 -34.96
C ARG A 14 -4.87 -31.10 -34.23
N ARG A 15 -4.04 -31.90 -33.56
CA ARG A 15 -2.81 -31.42 -32.89
C ARG A 15 -1.78 -30.88 -33.88
N GLU A 16 -1.62 -31.54 -35.02
CA GLU A 16 -0.71 -31.11 -36.09
C GLU A 16 -1.16 -29.79 -36.74
N ALA A 17 -2.46 -29.65 -37.04
CA ALA A 17 -3.05 -28.40 -37.52
C ALA A 17 -2.91 -27.24 -36.51
N LEU A 18 -3.08 -27.52 -35.21
CA LEU A 18 -2.83 -26.53 -34.16
C LEU A 18 -1.34 -26.16 -34.05
N SER A 19 -0.44 -27.13 -34.18
CA SER A 19 1.01 -26.89 -34.12
C SER A 19 1.48 -25.98 -35.25
N THR A 20 1.04 -26.25 -36.48
CA THR A 20 1.35 -25.44 -37.67
C THR A 20 0.77 -24.03 -37.56
N SER A 21 -0.50 -23.90 -37.15
CA SER A 21 -1.11 -22.59 -36.91
C SER A 21 -0.38 -21.79 -35.81
N ASN A 22 0.05 -22.45 -34.74
CA ASN A 22 0.80 -21.80 -33.66
C ASN A 22 2.19 -21.34 -34.14
N GLU A 23 2.84 -22.10 -35.01
CA GLU A 23 4.14 -21.73 -35.58
C GLU A 23 4.03 -20.48 -36.47
N VAL A 24 3.01 -20.43 -37.34
CA VAL A 24 2.71 -19.23 -38.15
C VAL A 24 2.45 -18.02 -37.24
N GLN A 25 1.72 -18.21 -36.14
CA GLN A 25 1.45 -17.14 -35.18
C GLN A 25 2.72 -16.69 -34.43
N ARG A 26 3.61 -17.62 -34.06
CA ARG A 26 4.91 -17.33 -33.45
C ARG A 26 5.81 -16.52 -34.38
N GLN A 27 5.89 -16.92 -35.64
CA GLN A 27 6.69 -16.22 -36.65
C GLN A 27 6.16 -14.80 -36.87
N ARG A 28 4.84 -14.64 -37.03
CA ARG A 28 4.21 -13.33 -37.17
C ARG A 28 4.44 -12.45 -35.93
N TYR A 29 4.35 -13.01 -34.72
CA TYR A 29 4.64 -12.28 -33.49
C TYR A 29 6.09 -11.78 -33.42
N ALA A 30 7.04 -12.54 -33.97
CA ALA A 30 8.45 -12.17 -34.02
C ALA A 30 8.74 -11.12 -35.12
N SER A 31 8.09 -11.22 -36.28
CA SER A 31 8.39 -10.40 -37.45
C SER A 31 7.59 -9.10 -37.57
N ASP A 32 6.41 -9.01 -36.95
CA ASP A 32 5.46 -7.89 -37.08
C ASP A 32 5.29 -7.15 -35.73
N PRO A 33 5.98 -6.01 -35.52
CA PRO A 33 5.90 -5.24 -34.29
C PRO A 33 4.50 -4.70 -33.98
N GLU A 34 3.71 -4.32 -34.99
CA GLU A 34 2.36 -3.77 -34.80
C GLU A 34 1.39 -4.87 -34.36
N TYR A 35 1.45 -6.05 -34.99
CA TYR A 35 0.67 -7.22 -34.59
C TYR A 35 0.99 -7.64 -33.15
N ARG A 36 2.29 -7.64 -32.80
CA ARG A 36 2.76 -7.91 -31.43
C ARG A 36 2.22 -6.90 -30.43
N GLU A 37 2.30 -5.61 -30.73
CA GLU A 37 1.81 -4.56 -29.83
C GLU A 37 0.30 -4.66 -29.63
N ARG A 38 -0.48 -4.91 -30.68
CA ARG A 38 -1.93 -5.09 -30.60
C ARG A 38 -2.31 -6.26 -29.69
N LEU A 39 -1.63 -7.40 -29.81
CA LEU A 39 -1.85 -8.56 -28.94
C LEU A 39 -1.47 -8.26 -27.48
N LEU A 40 -0.35 -7.59 -27.25
CA LEU A 40 0.06 -7.18 -25.91
C LEU A 40 -0.92 -6.16 -25.31
N ALA A 41 -1.44 -5.22 -26.10
CA ALA A 41 -2.43 -4.23 -25.68
C ALA A 41 -3.75 -4.91 -25.29
N ALA A 42 -4.24 -5.86 -26.09
CA ALA A 42 -5.42 -6.66 -25.75
C ALA A 42 -5.20 -7.49 -24.48
N SER A 43 -4.02 -8.10 -24.33
CA SER A 43 -3.65 -8.85 -23.12
C SER A 43 -3.58 -7.94 -21.88
N ARG A 44 -2.99 -6.74 -22.00
CA ARG A 44 -2.95 -5.73 -20.94
C ARG A 44 -4.37 -5.30 -20.55
N LYS A 45 -5.25 -5.04 -21.52
CA LYS A 45 -6.65 -4.68 -21.29
C LYS A 45 -7.39 -5.79 -20.54
N HIS A 46 -7.33 -7.03 -21.03
CA HIS A 46 -7.98 -8.17 -20.39
C HIS A 46 -7.44 -8.43 -18.96
N ARG A 47 -6.12 -8.32 -18.76
CA ARG A 47 -5.51 -8.44 -17.43
C ARG A 47 -6.00 -7.32 -16.50
N ASN A 48 -6.11 -6.09 -16.99
CA ASN A 48 -6.63 -4.97 -16.23
C ASN A 48 -8.12 -5.14 -15.88
N GLU A 49 -8.96 -5.56 -16.83
CA GLU A 49 -10.39 -5.84 -16.62
C GLU A 49 -10.59 -6.98 -15.62
N PHE A 50 -9.90 -8.11 -15.80
CA PHE A 50 -9.95 -9.23 -14.86
C PHE A 50 -9.48 -8.81 -13.46
N ASN A 51 -8.42 -8.00 -13.37
CA ASN A 51 -7.95 -7.45 -12.09
C ASN A 51 -8.97 -6.50 -11.47
N LEU A 52 -9.67 -5.69 -12.27
CA LEU A 52 -10.73 -4.80 -11.82
C LEU A 52 -11.95 -5.58 -11.32
N GLU A 53 -12.44 -6.56 -12.09
CA GLU A 53 -13.53 -7.44 -11.65
C GLU A 53 -13.19 -8.20 -10.38
N ARG A 54 -11.97 -8.75 -10.31
CA ARG A 54 -11.47 -9.41 -9.10
C ARG A 54 -11.40 -8.44 -7.93
N TYR A 55 -10.92 -7.22 -8.14
CA TYR A 55 -10.87 -6.18 -7.13
C TYR A 55 -12.28 -5.83 -6.62
N HIS A 56 -13.24 -5.60 -7.51
CA HIS A 56 -14.63 -5.30 -7.15
C HIS A 56 -15.27 -6.46 -6.39
N ARG A 57 -15.08 -7.70 -6.84
CA ARG A 57 -15.58 -8.91 -6.14
C ARG A 57 -15.03 -9.02 -4.72
N ILE A 58 -13.73 -8.78 -4.53
CA ILE A 58 -13.10 -8.80 -3.20
C ILE A 58 -13.65 -7.66 -2.34
N LYS A 59 -13.77 -6.45 -2.89
CA LYS A 59 -14.32 -5.28 -2.20
C LYS A 59 -15.76 -5.53 -1.72
N ASP A 60 -16.62 -6.07 -2.58
CA ASP A 60 -18.02 -6.36 -2.25
C ASP A 60 -18.15 -7.49 -1.25
N SER A 61 -17.32 -8.54 -1.37
CA SER A 61 -17.26 -9.62 -0.38
C SER A 61 -16.86 -9.09 1.00
N ARG A 62 -15.90 -8.18 1.07
CA ARG A 62 -15.50 -7.51 2.33
C ARG A 62 -16.63 -6.66 2.89
N LYS A 63 -17.32 -5.90 2.05
CA LYS A 63 -18.48 -5.07 2.45
C LYS A 63 -19.60 -5.93 3.05
N ARG A 64 -20.01 -7.00 2.36
CA ARG A 64 -21.04 -7.94 2.86
C ARG A 64 -20.63 -8.62 4.16
N ARG A 65 -19.36 -9.03 4.27
CA ARG A 65 -18.83 -9.62 5.50
C ARG A 65 -18.91 -8.64 6.66
N TRP A 66 -18.54 -7.37 6.44
CA TRP A 66 -18.60 -6.34 7.45
C TRP A 66 -20.04 -6.06 7.91
N GLN A 67 -20.99 -5.94 6.97
CA GLN A 67 -22.42 -5.78 7.30
C GLN A 67 -22.91 -6.86 8.26
N ARG A 68 -22.65 -8.14 7.93
CA ARG A 68 -23.03 -9.27 8.79
C ARG A 68 -22.36 -9.29 10.17
N ILE A 69 -21.20 -8.65 10.32
CA ILE A 69 -20.50 -8.52 11.60
C ILE A 69 -21.08 -7.36 12.39
N SER A 70 -21.40 -6.24 11.73
CA SER A 70 -21.91 -5.04 12.38
C SER A 70 -23.37 -5.13 12.83
N GLU A 71 -24.18 -5.95 12.16
CA GLU A 71 -25.61 -6.15 12.48
C GLU A 71 -25.82 -6.96 13.77
N ASP A 72 -24.88 -7.81 14.14
CA ASP A 72 -24.94 -8.64 15.34
C ASP A 72 -23.98 -8.09 16.41
N PRO A 73 -24.50 -7.54 17.53
CA PRO A 73 -23.66 -6.97 18.59
C PRO A 73 -22.61 -7.94 19.14
N LYS A 74 -22.93 -9.24 19.26
CA LYS A 74 -22.01 -10.24 19.80
C LYS A 74 -20.86 -10.51 18.84
N ARG A 75 -21.14 -10.58 17.53
CA ARG A 75 -20.10 -10.72 16.50
C ARG A 75 -19.24 -9.47 16.40
N LEU A 76 -19.84 -8.29 16.54
CA LEU A 76 -19.12 -7.02 16.54
C LEU A 76 -18.16 -6.94 17.72
N GLU A 77 -18.62 -7.30 18.92
CA GLU A 77 -17.78 -7.36 20.12
C GLU A 77 -16.62 -8.35 19.96
N GLU A 78 -16.91 -9.57 19.48
CA GLU A 78 -15.87 -10.58 19.25
C GLU A 78 -14.84 -10.13 18.20
N TYR A 79 -15.30 -9.47 17.13
CA TYR A 79 -14.43 -8.87 16.13
C TYR A 79 -13.47 -7.86 16.75
N TYR A 80 -13.99 -6.91 17.55
CA TYR A 80 -13.14 -5.93 18.22
C TYR A 80 -12.21 -6.55 19.26
N LYS A 81 -12.64 -7.59 19.98
CA LYS A 81 -11.79 -8.34 20.90
C LYS A 81 -10.58 -8.96 20.18
N ARG A 82 -10.81 -9.63 19.05
CA ARG A 82 -9.74 -10.20 18.22
C ARG A 82 -8.84 -9.13 17.61
N TYR A 83 -9.43 -8.05 17.09
CA TYR A 83 -8.70 -6.90 16.55
C TYR A 83 -7.80 -6.26 17.60
N ASN A 84 -8.33 -5.97 18.79
CA ASN A 84 -7.58 -5.37 19.89
C ASN A 84 -6.46 -6.30 20.38
N ALA A 85 -6.70 -7.61 20.48
CA ALA A 85 -5.66 -8.58 20.83
C ALA A 85 -4.53 -8.62 19.79
N TYR A 86 -4.86 -8.62 18.50
CA TYR A 86 -3.87 -8.54 17.42
C TYR A 86 -3.06 -7.23 17.49
N GLN A 87 -3.74 -6.09 17.67
CA GLN A 87 -3.07 -4.80 17.85
C GLN A 87 -2.18 -4.79 19.09
N ALA A 88 -2.61 -5.40 20.20
CA ALA A 88 -1.81 -5.50 21.42
C ALA A 88 -0.54 -6.33 21.20
N LYS A 89 -0.64 -7.50 20.54
CA LYS A 89 0.51 -8.32 20.17
C LYS A 89 1.49 -7.57 19.27
N ARG A 90 0.98 -6.95 18.20
CA ARG A 90 1.83 -6.21 17.25
C ARG A 90 2.55 -5.03 17.92
N LYS A 91 1.91 -4.38 18.90
CA LYS A 91 2.55 -3.33 19.70
C LYS A 91 3.71 -3.85 20.54
N ILE A 92 3.61 -5.06 21.08
CA ILE A 92 4.67 -5.71 21.86
C ILE A 92 5.81 -6.17 20.94
N GLU A 93 5.47 -6.85 19.85
CA GLU A 93 6.42 -7.45 18.90
C GLU A 93 7.16 -6.41 18.05
N GLU A 94 6.52 -5.26 17.76
CA GLU A 94 7.10 -4.20 16.94
C GLU A 94 7.21 -2.87 17.72
N PRO A 95 8.23 -2.71 18.59
CA PRO A 95 8.46 -1.45 19.31
C PRO A 95 8.58 -0.24 18.37
N ARG A 96 9.07 -0.43 17.15
CA ARG A 96 9.15 0.61 16.11
C ARG A 96 7.78 1.10 15.65
N PHE A 97 6.79 0.20 15.53
CA PHE A 97 5.42 0.56 15.17
C PHE A 97 4.78 1.46 16.24
N LEU A 98 4.99 1.12 17.52
CA LEU A 98 4.56 1.94 18.65
C LEU A 98 5.18 3.35 18.64
N LEU A 99 6.49 3.43 18.42
CA LEU A 99 7.19 4.71 18.36
C LEU A 99 6.70 5.55 17.18
N SER A 100 6.50 4.95 16.01
CA SER A 100 5.93 5.63 14.85
C SER A 100 4.53 6.19 15.14
N ASP A 101 3.61 5.40 15.71
CA ASP A 101 2.25 5.86 16.02
C ASP A 101 2.26 6.99 17.06
N ARG A 102 3.12 6.88 18.08
CA ARG A 102 3.26 7.92 19.10
C ARG A 102 3.85 9.20 18.53
N LEU A 103 4.86 9.10 17.67
CA LEU A 103 5.42 10.25 16.99
C LEU A 103 4.39 10.90 16.09
N HIS A 104 3.59 10.12 15.36
CA HIS A 104 2.50 10.64 14.53
C HIS A 104 1.55 11.53 15.33
N LYS A 105 1.00 10.97 16.42
CA LYS A 105 0.05 11.68 17.30
C LYS A 105 0.67 12.91 17.94
N TRP A 106 1.90 12.80 18.41
CA TRP A 106 2.63 13.93 18.98
C TRP A 106 2.85 15.03 17.94
N THR A 107 3.29 14.66 16.74
CA THR A 107 3.52 15.59 15.62
C THR A 107 2.22 16.27 15.22
N LEU A 108 1.10 15.55 15.11
CA LEU A 108 -0.20 16.17 14.86
C LEU A 108 -0.60 17.19 15.94
N GLY A 109 -0.28 16.90 17.20
CA GLY A 109 -0.51 17.85 18.30
C GLY A 109 0.37 19.11 18.24
N LEU A 110 1.46 19.11 17.47
CA LEU A 110 2.29 20.29 17.21
C LEU A 110 1.71 21.21 16.16
N LYS A 111 0.79 20.73 15.30
CA LYS A 111 0.19 21.53 14.23
C LYS A 111 -0.36 22.86 14.78
N ASP A 112 -0.96 22.80 15.97
CA ASP A 112 -1.61 23.94 16.61
C ASP A 112 -0.73 24.59 17.70
N ARG A 113 0.49 24.08 17.92
CA ARG A 113 1.39 24.55 18.98
C ARG A 113 2.69 25.12 18.40
N LYS A 114 3.00 26.37 18.71
CA LYS A 114 4.27 27.03 18.32
C LYS A 114 5.43 26.63 19.24
N ASP A 115 5.68 25.32 19.38
CA ASP A 115 6.51 24.77 20.47
C ASP A 115 8.03 24.86 20.24
N GLY A 116 8.53 25.62 19.25
CA GLY A 116 9.97 25.81 19.03
C GLY A 116 10.76 24.51 18.87
N VAL A 117 10.13 23.48 18.28
CA VAL A 117 10.71 22.14 18.12
C VAL A 117 11.81 22.19 17.06
N GLN A 118 13.03 21.83 17.45
CA GLN A 118 14.19 21.83 16.55
C GLN A 118 14.42 20.42 16.00
N TRP A 119 14.01 20.21 14.76
CA TRP A 119 14.20 18.94 14.07
C TRP A 119 15.65 18.76 13.60
N ARG A 120 16.10 17.50 13.50
CA ARG A 120 17.48 17.17 13.09
C ARG A 120 17.66 17.16 11.58
N SER A 121 16.83 16.37 10.92
CA SER A 121 16.98 16.04 9.50
C SER A 121 15.79 16.49 8.66
N HIS A 122 14.57 16.44 9.23
CA HIS A 122 13.36 16.80 8.51
C HIS A 122 12.38 17.56 9.40
N GLU A 123 11.72 18.56 8.84
CA GLU A 123 10.62 19.28 9.47
C GLU A 123 9.26 18.73 9.02
N PRO A 124 8.27 18.64 9.94
CA PRO A 124 6.92 18.23 9.59
C PRO A 124 6.17 19.39 8.93
N ILE A 125 5.55 19.10 7.79
CA ILE A 125 4.66 20.02 7.08
C ILE A 125 3.25 19.44 7.11
N PHE A 126 2.29 20.27 7.54
CA PHE A 126 0.89 19.91 7.64
C PHE A 126 0.08 20.59 6.55
N TYR A 127 -0.70 19.80 5.83
CA TYR A 127 -1.65 20.28 4.83
C TYR A 127 -3.09 20.08 5.32
N THR A 128 -3.98 20.99 4.93
CA THR A 128 -5.43 20.86 5.13
C THR A 128 -5.98 19.70 4.31
N GLU A 129 -5.58 19.64 3.04
CA GLU A 129 -5.90 18.59 2.08
C GLU A 129 -4.72 17.63 1.89
N LYS A 130 -4.93 16.56 1.10
CA LYS A 130 -3.86 15.61 0.83
C LYS A 130 -2.98 16.15 -0.28
N GLU A 131 -1.77 16.58 0.09
CA GLU A 131 -0.82 17.08 -0.89
C GLU A 131 0.00 15.92 -1.50
N PRO A 132 0.08 15.82 -2.83
CA PRO A 132 0.94 14.85 -3.50
C PRO A 132 2.40 15.31 -3.46
N HIS A 133 3.25 14.51 -2.81
CA HIS A 133 4.71 14.62 -2.92
C HIS A 133 5.28 13.26 -3.27
N ASP A 134 6.44 13.24 -3.92
CA ASP A 134 7.20 12.02 -4.14
C ASP A 134 8.07 11.71 -2.92
N CYS A 135 7.77 10.61 -2.26
CA CYS A 135 8.59 10.14 -1.15
C CYS A 135 9.93 9.64 -1.67
N GLN A 136 11.03 10.23 -1.19
CA GLN A 136 12.41 9.89 -1.56
C GLN A 136 12.74 8.39 -1.49
N TYR A 137 12.04 7.63 -0.64
CA TYR A 137 12.36 6.22 -0.38
C TYR A 137 11.36 5.20 -0.93
N CYS A 138 10.11 5.57 -1.15
CA CYS A 138 9.09 4.57 -1.45
C CYS A 138 8.13 4.92 -2.58
N SER A 139 8.05 6.17 -3.02
CA SER A 139 7.19 6.63 -4.13
C SER A 139 5.74 6.07 -4.16
N THR A 140 5.23 5.58 -3.02
CA THR A 140 3.98 4.80 -2.94
C THR A 140 2.77 5.66 -2.57
N ARG A 141 2.97 6.92 -2.17
CA ARG A 141 1.93 7.84 -1.71
C ARG A 141 1.31 8.65 -2.86
N LYS A 142 0.90 7.97 -3.94
CA LYS A 142 0.31 8.61 -5.14
C LYS A 142 -0.96 9.44 -4.88
N GLY A 143 -1.68 9.17 -3.79
CA GLY A 143 -2.87 9.94 -3.37
C GLY A 143 -2.59 11.06 -2.37
N GLY A 144 -1.31 11.41 -2.16
CA GLY A 144 -0.88 12.45 -1.22
C GLY A 144 -1.04 12.09 0.26
N ALA A 145 -0.54 12.99 1.10
CA ALA A 145 -0.66 12.91 2.55
C ALA A 145 -0.86 14.30 3.17
N LYS A 146 -1.55 14.34 4.30
CA LYS A 146 -1.73 15.57 5.09
C LYS A 146 -0.52 15.92 5.96
N LEU A 147 0.40 14.96 6.12
CA LEU A 147 1.65 15.11 6.87
C LEU A 147 2.80 14.61 6.00
N TRP A 148 3.74 15.50 5.72
CA TRP A 148 4.99 15.23 5.03
C TRP A 148 6.18 15.67 5.87
N TRP A 149 7.33 15.06 5.63
CA TRP A 149 8.60 15.41 6.25
C TRP A 149 9.50 16.01 5.19
N LYS A 150 9.74 17.32 5.26
CA LYS A 150 10.63 18.02 4.33
C LYS A 150 12.05 17.96 4.86
N SER A 151 12.98 17.50 4.03
CA SER A 151 14.40 17.44 4.38
C SER A 151 14.97 18.84 4.58
N LEU A 152 15.75 19.01 5.64
CA LEU A 152 16.50 20.24 5.92
C LEU A 152 17.82 20.31 5.12
N GLN A 153 18.30 19.16 4.59
CA GLN A 153 19.57 19.06 3.87
C GLN A 153 19.43 19.35 2.36
N HIS A 154 18.25 19.13 1.80
CA HIS A 154 17.98 19.37 0.38
C HIS A 154 17.04 20.55 0.23
N GLN A 155 17.60 21.72 -0.10
CA GLN A 155 16.82 22.95 -0.27
C GLN A 155 16.29 23.10 -1.69
N ASP A 156 17.02 22.64 -2.71
CA ASP A 156 16.58 22.75 -4.10
C ASP A 156 17.03 21.55 -4.98
N PRO A 157 16.11 20.72 -5.51
CA PRO A 157 14.69 20.68 -5.15
C PRO A 157 14.48 20.13 -3.72
N PRO A 158 13.41 20.56 -3.03
CA PRO A 158 13.10 20.05 -1.69
C PRO A 158 12.77 18.56 -1.72
N ALA A 159 13.46 17.78 -0.89
CA ALA A 159 13.20 16.36 -0.74
C ALA A 159 12.14 16.08 0.32
N TYR A 160 11.15 15.27 -0.03
CA TYR A 160 10.06 14.89 0.87
C TYR A 160 10.10 13.42 1.23
N THR A 161 9.71 13.14 2.47
CA THR A 161 9.62 11.78 3.00
C THR A 161 8.23 11.56 3.62
N CYS A 162 7.61 10.42 3.34
CA CYS A 162 6.36 10.06 3.98
C CYS A 162 6.60 9.67 5.45
N HIS A 163 5.59 9.82 6.31
CA HIS A 163 5.76 9.54 7.75
C HIS A 163 6.29 8.13 8.06
N ALA A 164 5.84 7.11 7.33
CA ALA A 164 6.32 5.74 7.53
C ALA A 164 7.81 5.57 7.20
N CYS A 165 8.29 6.18 6.10
CA CYS A 165 9.70 6.13 5.73
C CYS A 165 10.58 6.96 6.68
N PHE A 166 10.05 8.08 7.17
CA PHE A 166 10.74 8.90 8.15
C PHE A 166 10.93 8.14 9.47
N THR A 167 9.88 7.49 9.98
CA THR A 167 9.95 6.73 11.24
C THR A 167 10.67 5.40 11.12
N ALA A 168 10.79 4.83 9.91
CA ALA A 168 11.62 3.64 9.68
C ALA A 168 13.12 3.91 9.94
N ARG A 169 13.56 5.16 9.77
CA ARG A 169 14.95 5.61 10.01
C ARG A 169 15.20 6.04 11.46
N TRP A 170 14.44 5.46 12.39
CA TRP A 170 14.59 5.68 13.82
C TRP A 170 16.01 5.30 14.30
N PRO A 171 16.68 6.07 15.18
CA PRO A 171 16.21 7.24 15.94
C PRO A 171 16.54 8.62 15.33
N GLU A 172 17.08 8.69 14.11
CA GLU A 172 17.61 9.92 13.51
C GLU A 172 16.55 11.01 13.25
N GLY A 173 15.28 10.60 13.15
CA GLY A 173 14.14 11.50 12.96
C GLY A 173 13.65 12.24 14.21
N MET A 174 14.25 12.07 15.39
CA MET A 174 13.82 12.83 16.58
C MET A 174 14.26 14.30 16.55
N PRO A 175 13.48 15.24 17.13
CA PRO A 175 13.97 16.57 17.44
C PRO A 175 15.18 16.54 18.37
N HIS A 176 16.10 17.50 18.22
CA HIS A 176 17.30 17.63 19.04
C HIS A 176 16.98 17.74 20.54
N ASN A 177 15.97 18.55 20.86
CA ASN A 177 15.58 18.92 22.22
C ASN A 177 14.59 17.94 22.88
N TYR A 178 14.29 16.79 22.26
CA TYR A 178 13.39 15.78 22.83
C TYR A 178 14.07 14.40 22.88
N GLU A 179 13.58 13.56 23.78
CA GLU A 179 13.93 12.15 23.90
C GLU A 179 12.70 11.31 24.29
N TYR A 180 12.73 10.01 24.01
CA TYR A 180 11.76 9.09 24.62
C TYR A 180 12.23 8.70 26.01
N ARG A 181 11.39 8.95 27.01
CA ARG A 181 11.56 8.41 28.35
C ARG A 181 10.60 7.27 28.56
N THR A 182 11.13 6.09 28.86
CA THR A 182 10.34 4.97 29.37
C THR A 182 10.00 5.26 30.83
N ARG A 183 8.71 5.31 31.14
CA ARG A 183 8.20 5.38 32.50
C ARG A 183 8.36 4.02 33.18
N LYS A 184 8.23 4.00 34.51
CA LYS A 184 8.29 2.78 35.33
C LYS A 184 7.23 1.74 34.96
N ASP A 185 6.12 2.16 34.37
CA ASP A 185 5.02 1.32 33.85
C ASP A 185 5.29 0.74 32.44
N GLY A 186 6.50 0.94 31.90
CA GLY A 186 6.89 0.49 30.56
C GLY A 186 6.41 1.41 29.42
N THR A 187 5.69 2.49 29.72
CA THR A 187 5.20 3.42 28.69
C THR A 187 6.28 4.42 28.29
N THR A 188 6.60 4.52 27.00
CA THR A 188 7.51 5.52 26.45
C THR A 188 6.79 6.84 26.11
N ARG A 189 7.26 7.96 26.66
CA ARG A 189 6.75 9.32 26.41
C ARG A 189 7.83 10.17 25.75
N LEU A 190 7.44 11.04 24.81
CA LEU A 190 8.31 12.13 24.38
C LEU A 190 8.44 13.18 25.49
N ALA A 191 9.67 13.46 25.91
CA ALA A 191 9.99 14.45 26.92
C ALA A 191 11.05 15.41 26.37
N ARG A 192 10.93 16.70 26.72
CA ARG A 192 11.97 17.67 26.42
C ARG A 192 13.20 17.34 27.28
N LYS A 193 14.39 17.36 26.66
CA LYS A 193 15.65 17.23 27.38
C LYS A 193 15.77 18.41 28.35
N LYS A 194 16.22 18.12 29.57
CA LYS A 194 16.53 19.15 30.57
C LYS A 194 17.85 19.82 30.21
#